data_AF-A0A9P5GCK1-F1
#
_entry.id   AF-A0A9P5GCK1-F1
#
_cell.length_a   1.000
_cell.length_b   1.000
_cell.length_c   1.000
_cell.angle_alpha   90.00
_cell.angle_beta   90.00
_cell.angle_gamma   90.00
#
_symmetry.space_group_name_H-M   'P 1'
#
loop_
_entity.id
_entity.type
_entity.pdbx_description
1 polymer ?
#
loop_
_entity_poly.entity_id
_entity_poly.type
_entity_poly.pdbx_seq_one_letter_code
_entity_poly.pdbx_strand_id
1 'polypeptide(L)'
;MKKLFEAHVDQVSTNPRIDVDAIRKITYLHEFDRALQCPTWGYPTEGAYYRDATSTDSMLAIRIPFLCVQAEDDPIACREALPYQEMTQTPYGVMVTTSGGGHLGWFEFGGSRWFVKPVANFLNKMAREIDTTIPGVVEHPERLPGNIASHTGPNKKPDLAPKPEFVSMRRKLALPLGL
;
A
#
# COMPACT_ATOMS: atom_id res chain seq x y z
N MET A 1 3.38 -20.20 -9.49
CA MET A 1 3.88 -19.33 -10.57
C MET A 1 4.36 -20.09 -11.80
N LYS A 2 5.34 -21.02 -11.72
CA LYS A 2 5.86 -21.73 -12.91
C LYS A 2 4.80 -22.41 -13.79
N LYS A 3 3.85 -23.14 -13.22
CA LYS A 3 2.76 -23.77 -13.99
C LYS A 3 1.92 -22.74 -14.78
N LEU A 4 1.64 -21.59 -14.17
CA LEU A 4 0.90 -20.50 -14.83
C LEU A 4 1.73 -19.88 -15.96
N PHE A 5 3.03 -19.69 -15.72
CA PHE A 5 3.96 -19.21 -16.73
C PHE A 5 4.04 -20.17 -17.93
N GLU A 6 4.23 -21.48 -17.72
CA GLU A 6 4.29 -22.46 -18.81
C GLU A 6 3.00 -22.49 -19.63
N ALA A 7 1.84 -22.32 -18.99
CA ALA A 7 0.55 -22.25 -19.69
C ALA A 7 0.40 -21.02 -20.62
N HIS A 8 1.25 -20.00 -20.45
CA HIS A 8 1.19 -18.74 -21.20
C HIS A 8 2.54 -18.35 -21.82
N VAL A 9 3.46 -19.31 -21.94
CA VAL A 9 4.85 -19.02 -22.36
C VAL A 9 4.90 -18.47 -23.79
N ASP A 10 4.01 -18.93 -24.67
CA ASP A 10 3.94 -18.49 -26.07
C ASP A 10 3.60 -16.99 -26.17
N GLN A 11 2.70 -16.50 -25.32
CA GLN A 11 2.32 -15.08 -25.27
C GLN A 11 3.41 -14.25 -24.62
N VAL A 12 3.98 -14.74 -23.52
CA VAL A 12 4.97 -14.01 -22.73
C VAL A 12 6.30 -13.89 -23.47
N SER A 13 6.72 -14.95 -24.17
CA SER A 13 8.00 -14.97 -24.92
C SER A 13 8.02 -14.03 -26.14
N THR A 14 6.88 -13.46 -26.54
CA THR A 14 6.84 -12.41 -27.57
C THR A 14 7.58 -11.14 -27.16
N ASN A 15 7.74 -10.88 -25.86
CA ASN A 15 8.51 -9.74 -25.37
C ASN A 15 10.01 -10.10 -25.36
N PRO A 16 10.86 -9.42 -26.16
CA PRO A 16 12.28 -9.76 -26.29
C PRO A 16 13.10 -9.52 -25.01
N ARG A 17 12.54 -8.83 -24.00
CA ARG A 17 13.20 -8.60 -22.71
C ARG A 17 13.02 -9.75 -21.72
N ILE A 18 12.26 -10.78 -22.08
CA ILE A 18 11.91 -11.89 -21.19
C ILE A 18 12.76 -13.12 -21.52
N ASP A 19 13.55 -13.56 -20.54
CA ASP A 19 14.33 -14.80 -20.63
C ASP A 19 13.53 -15.96 -20.01
N VAL A 20 12.97 -16.80 -20.88
CA VAL A 20 12.17 -17.97 -20.50
C VAL A 20 12.96 -18.97 -19.67
N ASP A 21 14.23 -19.21 -20.02
CA ASP A 21 15.06 -20.20 -19.35
C ASP A 21 15.51 -19.71 -17.96
N ALA A 22 15.73 -18.40 -17.80
CA ALA A 22 15.93 -17.80 -16.49
C ALA A 22 14.68 -17.98 -15.60
N ILE A 23 13.48 -17.70 -16.13
CA ILE A 23 12.21 -17.86 -15.38
C ILE A 23 11.99 -19.31 -14.94
N ARG A 24 12.36 -20.30 -15.76
CA ARG A 24 12.23 -21.72 -15.39
C ARG A 24 13.11 -22.13 -14.20
N LYS A 25 14.23 -21.42 -13.97
CA LYS A 25 15.22 -21.73 -12.93
C LYS A 25 14.94 -21.07 -11.58
N ILE A 26 14.12 -20.03 -11.53
CA ILE A 26 13.83 -19.29 -10.28
C ILE A 26 13.13 -20.16 -9.23
N THR A 27 13.13 -19.72 -7.98
CA THR A 27 12.42 -20.39 -6.88
C THR A 27 11.45 -19.46 -6.17
N TYR A 28 11.84 -18.19 -5.97
CA TYR A 28 11.10 -17.23 -5.17
C TYR A 28 10.25 -16.27 -6.02
N LEU A 29 9.21 -15.71 -5.41
CA LEU A 29 8.30 -14.77 -6.08
C LEU A 29 9.01 -13.50 -6.56
N HIS A 30 9.91 -12.94 -5.76
CA HIS A 30 10.64 -11.73 -6.13
C HIS A 30 11.57 -11.94 -7.33
N GLU A 31 12.12 -13.15 -7.50
CA GLU A 31 12.88 -13.52 -8.70
C GLU A 31 11.97 -13.61 -9.93
N PHE A 32 10.75 -14.11 -9.76
CA PHE A 32 9.74 -14.13 -10.82
C PHE A 32 9.36 -12.71 -11.24
N ASP A 33 9.12 -11.82 -10.28
CA ASP A 33 8.80 -10.44 -10.58
C ASP A 33 9.98 -9.70 -11.23
N ARG A 34 11.21 -9.99 -10.81
CA ARG A 34 12.42 -9.47 -11.48
C ARG A 34 12.54 -9.96 -12.92
N ALA A 35 12.34 -11.25 -13.16
CA ALA A 35 12.55 -11.86 -14.48
C ALA A 35 11.36 -11.67 -15.43
N LEU A 36 10.16 -11.40 -14.92
CA LEU A 36 8.94 -11.26 -15.71
C LEU A 36 8.29 -9.88 -15.61
N GLN A 37 7.94 -9.42 -14.41
CA GLN A 37 7.20 -8.16 -14.25
C GLN A 37 8.07 -6.97 -14.66
N CYS A 38 9.32 -6.92 -14.19
CA CYS A 38 10.23 -5.82 -14.49
C CYS A 38 10.46 -5.62 -15.99
N PRO A 39 10.83 -6.65 -16.80
CA PRO A 39 10.96 -6.49 -18.24
C PRO A 39 9.62 -6.25 -18.97
N THR A 40 8.49 -6.70 -18.42
CA THR A 40 7.16 -6.43 -18.98
C THR A 40 6.81 -4.95 -18.87
N TRP A 41 7.01 -4.36 -17.70
CA TRP A 41 6.59 -2.99 -17.39
C TRP A 41 7.71 -1.95 -17.47
N GLY A 42 8.95 -2.37 -17.73
CA GLY A 42 10.12 -1.49 -17.81
C GLY A 42 10.67 -1.05 -16.45
N TYR A 43 10.40 -1.79 -15.36
CA TYR A 43 11.03 -1.50 -14.07
C TYR A 43 12.48 -1.99 -14.04
N PRO A 44 13.40 -1.26 -13.40
CA PRO A 44 14.80 -1.68 -13.28
C PRO A 44 15.01 -2.82 -12.29
N THR A 45 14.17 -2.91 -11.24
CA THR A 45 14.22 -3.94 -10.21
C THR A 45 12.82 -4.23 -9.69
N GLU A 46 12.64 -5.40 -9.09
CA GLU A 46 11.39 -5.78 -8.43
C GLU A 46 11.07 -4.85 -7.25
N GLY A 47 12.08 -4.29 -6.59
CA GLY A 47 11.89 -3.29 -5.54
C GLY A 47 11.32 -1.97 -6.08
N ALA A 48 11.76 -1.54 -7.28
CA ALA A 48 11.18 -0.38 -7.95
C ALA A 48 9.72 -0.65 -8.34
N TYR A 49 9.45 -1.85 -8.86
CA TYR A 49 8.09 -2.32 -9.13
C TYR A 49 7.23 -2.32 -7.87
N TYR A 50 7.68 -2.91 -6.76
CA TYR A 50 6.92 -2.98 -5.51
C TYR A 50 6.69 -1.61 -4.88
N ARG A 51 7.69 -0.71 -4.97
CA ARG A 51 7.53 0.67 -4.49
C ARG A 51 6.48 1.43 -5.30
N ASP A 52 6.41 1.24 -6.62
CA ASP A 52 5.41 1.91 -7.46
C ASP A 52 4.03 1.25 -7.35
N ALA A 53 3.98 -0.07 -7.16
CA ALA A 53 2.75 -0.84 -7.01
C ALA A 53 2.13 -0.76 -5.60
N THR A 54 2.83 -0.17 -4.62
CA THR A 54 2.34 -0.10 -3.25
C THR A 54 1.08 0.76 -3.12
N SER A 55 0.18 0.36 -2.22
CA SER A 55 -1.01 1.15 -1.90
C SER A 55 -0.74 2.29 -0.93
N THR A 56 0.42 2.31 -0.24
CA THR A 56 0.79 3.32 0.76
C THR A 56 0.64 4.74 0.22
N ASP A 57 1.01 4.95 -1.05
CA ASP A 57 0.98 6.28 -1.64
C ASP A 57 -0.45 6.78 -1.89
N SER A 58 -1.31 5.84 -2.31
CA SER A 58 -2.73 6.11 -2.52
C SER A 58 -3.45 6.31 -1.19
N MET A 59 -3.07 5.54 -0.17
CA MET A 59 -3.59 5.65 1.20
C MET A 59 -3.32 7.05 1.78
N LEU A 60 -2.12 7.60 1.59
CA LEU A 60 -1.78 8.96 2.01
C LEU A 60 -2.57 10.05 1.27
N ALA A 61 -3.21 9.73 0.14
CA ALA A 61 -4.09 10.64 -0.59
C ALA A 61 -5.53 10.66 -0.07
N ILE A 62 -5.93 9.66 0.74
CA ILE A 62 -7.32 9.54 1.22
C ILE A 62 -7.64 10.74 2.12
N ARG A 63 -8.79 11.38 1.88
CA ARG A 63 -9.31 12.54 2.64
C ARG A 63 -10.69 12.27 3.26
N ILE A 64 -11.08 11.00 3.33
CA ILE A 64 -12.33 10.54 3.94
C ILE A 64 -12.01 9.46 4.98
N PRO A 65 -12.83 9.30 6.03
CA PRO A 65 -12.61 8.27 7.03
C PRO A 65 -12.48 6.87 6.42
N PHE A 66 -11.44 6.12 6.79
CA PHE A 66 -11.25 4.75 6.37
C PHE A 66 -10.74 3.84 7.50
N LEU A 67 -11.09 2.57 7.40
CA LEU A 67 -10.66 1.52 8.32
C LEU A 67 -9.80 0.51 7.56
N CYS A 68 -8.59 0.27 8.07
CA CYS A 68 -7.71 -0.81 7.64
C CYS A 68 -7.69 -1.89 8.72
N VAL A 69 -7.90 -3.14 8.33
CA VAL A 69 -7.84 -4.31 9.23
C VAL A 69 -6.82 -5.28 8.67
N GLN A 70 -5.87 -5.72 9.49
CA GLN A 70 -4.79 -6.60 9.06
C GLN A 70 -4.37 -7.56 10.17
N ALA A 71 -3.97 -8.77 9.80
CA ALA A 71 -3.45 -9.75 10.75
C ALA A 71 -1.91 -9.75 10.70
N GLU A 72 -1.26 -9.75 11.85
CA GLU A 72 0.21 -9.75 11.94
C GLU A 72 0.81 -11.12 11.56
N ASP A 73 0.00 -12.19 11.60
CA ASP A 73 0.34 -13.53 11.14
C ASP A 73 -0.03 -13.80 9.67
N ASP A 74 -0.35 -12.77 8.89
CA ASP A 74 -0.61 -12.90 7.46
C ASP A 74 0.66 -13.36 6.70
N PRO A 75 0.64 -14.54 6.05
CA PRO A 75 1.81 -15.08 5.36
C PRO A 75 2.13 -14.38 4.03
N ILE A 76 1.26 -13.48 3.56
CA ILE A 76 1.41 -12.74 2.30
C ILE A 76 1.77 -11.29 2.59
N ALA A 77 0.96 -10.60 3.39
CA ALA A 77 1.20 -9.22 3.81
C ALA A 77 1.72 -9.19 5.25
N CYS A 78 2.99 -9.56 5.39
CA CYS A 78 3.64 -9.68 6.69
C CYS A 78 3.67 -8.36 7.45
N ARG A 79 3.83 -8.45 8.77
CA ARG A 79 3.86 -7.31 9.70
C ARG A 79 4.85 -6.22 9.28
N GLU A 80 6.01 -6.60 8.75
CA GLU A 80 7.06 -5.68 8.32
C GLU A 80 6.68 -4.87 7.07
N ALA A 81 5.72 -5.36 6.28
CA ALA A 81 5.22 -4.68 5.10
C ALA A 81 4.09 -3.68 5.42
N LEU A 82 3.60 -3.66 6.66
CA LEU A 82 2.49 -2.80 7.04
C LEU A 82 2.94 -1.35 7.20
N PRO A 83 2.20 -0.37 6.65
CA PRO A 83 2.58 1.03 6.63
C PRO A 83 2.28 1.72 7.98
N TYR A 84 2.80 1.19 9.09
CA TYR A 84 2.54 1.72 10.43
C TYR A 84 2.93 3.19 10.55
N GLN A 85 4.10 3.56 10.01
CA GLN A 85 4.57 4.95 10.07
C GLN A 85 3.73 5.86 9.20
N GLU A 86 3.36 5.43 7.99
CA GLU A 86 2.55 6.22 7.06
C GLU A 86 1.10 6.36 7.54
N MET A 87 0.54 5.36 8.22
CA MET A 87 -0.75 5.47 8.89
C MET A 87 -0.77 6.57 9.96
N THR A 88 0.36 6.84 10.61
CA THR A 88 0.43 7.95 11.58
C THR A 88 0.37 9.32 10.91
N GLN A 89 0.63 9.42 9.61
CA GLN A 89 0.66 10.69 8.87
C GLN A 89 -0.74 11.16 8.41
N THR A 90 -1.77 10.33 8.57
CA THR A 90 -3.12 10.64 8.08
C THR A 90 -4.12 10.72 9.23
N PRO A 91 -4.94 11.79 9.35
CA PRO A 91 -6.06 11.84 10.29
C PRO A 91 -7.17 10.84 9.97
N TYR A 92 -7.27 10.48 8.70
CA TYR A 92 -8.48 9.91 8.15
C TYR A 92 -8.54 8.40 8.33
N GLY A 93 -7.41 7.77 8.68
CA GLY A 93 -7.27 6.33 8.74
C GLY A 93 -7.18 5.80 10.17
N VAL A 94 -7.88 4.69 10.42
CA VAL A 94 -7.61 3.83 11.58
C VAL A 94 -7.10 2.49 11.07
N MET A 95 -5.95 2.04 11.54
CA MET A 95 -5.43 0.70 11.29
C MET A 95 -5.59 -0.16 12.55
N VAL A 96 -6.24 -1.30 12.39
CA VAL A 96 -6.44 -2.30 13.43
C VAL A 96 -5.64 -3.54 13.07
N THR A 97 -4.66 -3.87 13.90
CA THR A 97 -3.91 -5.12 13.75
C THR A 97 -4.34 -6.16 14.78
N THR A 98 -4.39 -7.42 14.36
CA THR A 98 -4.64 -8.57 15.24
C THR A 98 -3.44 -9.49 15.24
N SER A 99 -3.14 -10.12 16.37
CA SER A 99 -2.04 -11.10 16.46
C SER A 99 -2.30 -12.38 15.66
N GLY A 100 -3.56 -12.63 15.30
CA GLY A 100 -4.00 -13.83 14.57
C GLY A 100 -5.15 -13.52 13.63
N GLY A 101 -5.20 -14.27 12.52
CA GLY A 101 -6.25 -14.16 11.51
C GLY A 101 -5.83 -14.72 10.15
N GLY A 102 -4.52 -14.80 9.90
CA GLY A 102 -3.97 -15.15 8.60
C GLY A 102 -4.42 -14.18 7.50
N HIS A 103 -4.24 -14.58 6.24
CA HIS A 103 -4.51 -13.68 5.12
C HIS A 103 -6.00 -13.29 4.99
N LEU A 104 -6.93 -14.22 5.25
CA LEU A 104 -8.37 -14.04 5.03
C LEU A 104 -9.25 -14.74 6.10
N GLY A 105 -8.65 -15.24 7.17
CA GLY A 105 -9.28 -16.18 8.09
C GLY A 105 -10.10 -15.51 9.17
N TRP A 106 -9.43 -14.93 10.18
CA TRP A 106 -10.03 -14.35 11.39
C TRP A 106 -11.12 -15.22 12.02
N PHE A 107 -10.99 -16.54 11.95
CA PHE A 107 -12.02 -17.45 12.45
C PHE A 107 -12.15 -17.37 13.97
N GLU A 108 -13.39 -17.29 14.43
CA GLU A 108 -13.76 -17.41 15.83
C GLU A 108 -14.37 -18.78 16.11
N PHE A 109 -14.46 -19.15 17.39
CA PHE A 109 -15.23 -20.31 17.80
C PHE A 109 -16.70 -20.17 17.33
N GLY A 110 -17.24 -21.23 16.73
CA GLY A 110 -18.57 -21.19 16.10
C GLY A 110 -18.58 -20.82 14.61
N GLY A 111 -17.41 -20.60 13.99
CA GLY A 111 -17.28 -20.43 12.53
C GLY A 111 -17.56 -19.02 12.01
N SER A 112 -17.81 -18.05 12.90
CA SER A 112 -17.86 -16.63 12.53
C SER A 112 -16.46 -16.09 12.24
N ARG A 113 -16.42 -14.87 11.68
CA ARG A 113 -15.16 -14.14 11.44
C ARG A 113 -15.12 -12.88 12.28
N TRP A 114 -14.03 -12.71 13.01
CA TRP A 114 -13.84 -11.61 13.95
C TRP A 114 -13.99 -10.24 13.28
N PHE A 115 -13.40 -10.03 12.10
CA PHE A 115 -13.37 -8.72 11.43
C PHE A 115 -14.76 -8.21 11.03
N VAL A 116 -15.77 -9.07 10.92
CA VAL A 116 -17.11 -8.70 10.46
C VAL A 116 -17.74 -7.67 11.41
N LYS A 117 -17.57 -7.85 12.72
CA LYS A 117 -18.13 -6.96 13.75
C LYS A 117 -17.55 -5.54 13.66
N PRO A 118 -16.22 -5.31 13.72
CA PRO A 118 -15.66 -3.96 13.63
C PRO A 118 -15.92 -3.30 12.27
N VAL A 119 -15.85 -4.05 11.16
CA VAL A 119 -16.13 -3.50 9.82
C VAL A 119 -17.60 -3.08 9.69
N ALA A 120 -18.54 -3.93 10.10
CA ALA A 120 -19.96 -3.58 10.07
C ALA A 120 -20.27 -2.40 10.98
N ASN A 121 -19.66 -2.33 12.17
CA ASN A 121 -19.83 -1.20 13.08
C ASN A 121 -19.30 0.11 12.47
N PHE A 122 -18.11 0.08 11.87
CA PHE A 122 -17.54 1.24 11.18
C PHE A 122 -18.47 1.73 10.06
N LEU A 123 -18.91 0.83 9.17
CA LEU A 123 -19.81 1.18 8.06
C LEU A 123 -21.16 1.71 8.55
N ASN A 124 -21.75 1.10 9.57
CA ASN A 124 -23.01 1.57 10.15
C ASN A 124 -22.88 2.98 10.75
N LYS A 125 -21.77 3.27 11.43
CA LYS A 125 -21.50 4.61 11.97
C LYS A 125 -21.34 5.64 10.84
N MET A 126 -20.55 5.31 9.82
CA MET A 126 -20.39 6.17 8.65
C MET A 126 -21.72 6.46 7.95
N ALA A 127 -22.60 5.47 7.85
CA ALA A 127 -23.88 5.61 7.15
C ALA A 127 -24.97 6.35 7.95
N ARG A 128 -24.93 6.29 9.29
CA ARG A 128 -26.03 6.77 10.16
C ARG A 128 -25.69 8.00 10.99
N GLU A 129 -24.43 8.14 11.38
CA GLU A 129 -23.99 9.15 12.36
C GLU A 129 -23.14 10.24 11.71
N ILE A 130 -22.49 9.97 10.57
CA ILE A 130 -21.59 10.91 9.91
C ILE A 130 -22.33 11.66 8.80
N ASP A 131 -22.39 12.98 8.92
CA ASP A 131 -22.86 13.86 7.86
C ASP A 131 -21.77 14.02 6.79
N THR A 132 -22.01 13.43 5.62
CA THR A 132 -21.10 13.47 4.47
C THR A 132 -21.19 14.75 3.66
N THR A 133 -22.14 15.64 3.99
CA THR A 133 -22.31 16.94 3.31
C THR A 133 -21.42 18.03 3.90
N ILE A 134 -20.88 17.81 5.10
CA ILE A 134 -19.93 18.71 5.74
C ILE A 134 -18.56 18.54 5.06
N PRO A 135 -17.93 19.63 4.58
CA PRO A 135 -16.57 19.57 4.07
C PRO A 135 -15.64 19.01 5.15
N GLY A 136 -14.81 18.03 4.80
CA GLY A 136 -13.84 17.41 5.71
C GLY A 136 -12.74 18.38 6.12
N VAL A 137 -13.07 19.35 6.99
CA VAL A 137 -12.11 20.27 7.60
C VAL A 137 -11.55 19.57 8.83
N VAL A 138 -10.25 19.31 8.82
CA VAL A 138 -9.56 18.85 10.03
C VAL A 138 -9.48 20.05 10.97
N GLU A 139 -10.20 20.02 12.09
CA GLU A 139 -10.26 21.14 13.05
C GLU A 139 -8.90 21.42 13.73
N HIS A 140 -8.05 20.40 13.85
CA HIS A 140 -6.75 20.45 14.53
C HIS A 140 -5.64 19.76 13.71
N PRO A 141 -5.25 20.30 12.54
CA PRO A 141 -4.24 19.68 11.68
C PRO A 141 -2.86 19.56 12.35
N GLU A 142 -2.57 20.39 13.35
CA GLU A 142 -1.35 20.38 14.15
C GLU A 142 -1.26 19.19 15.12
N ARG A 143 -2.40 18.61 15.52
CA ARG A 143 -2.47 17.45 16.41
C ARG A 143 -2.34 16.12 15.68
N LEU A 144 -2.28 16.15 14.35
CA LEU A 144 -2.05 14.97 13.54
C LEU A 144 -0.63 14.46 13.81
N PRO A 145 -0.45 13.17 14.10
CA PRO A 145 0.87 12.59 14.15
C PRO A 145 1.54 12.71 12.77
N GLY A 146 2.86 12.66 12.75
CA GLY A 146 3.63 12.75 11.50
C GLY A 146 3.98 14.17 11.02
N ASN A 147 3.43 15.21 11.64
CA ASN A 147 3.99 16.55 11.45
C ASN A 147 5.44 16.57 11.94
N ILE A 148 6.37 16.91 11.04
CA ILE A 148 7.74 17.25 11.41
C ILE A 148 7.64 18.44 12.36
N ALA A 149 8.27 18.35 13.53
CA ALA A 149 8.31 19.43 14.50
C ALA A 149 8.85 20.71 13.84
N SER A 150 7.95 21.65 13.57
CA SER A 150 8.25 22.93 12.93
C SER A 150 8.26 24.00 14.02
N HIS A 151 9.45 24.28 14.56
CA HIS A 151 9.64 25.36 15.52
C HIS A 151 9.94 26.66 14.76
N THR A 152 8.89 27.33 14.28
CA THR A 152 9.02 28.65 13.67
C THR A 152 9.21 29.72 14.76
N GLY A 153 10.06 30.71 14.49
CA GLY A 153 10.30 31.81 15.42
C GLY A 153 11.35 32.79 14.90
N PRO A 154 11.34 34.05 15.37
CA PRO A 154 12.22 35.11 14.88
C PRO A 154 13.72 34.80 15.08
N ASN A 155 14.05 33.92 16.02
CA ASN A 155 15.43 33.50 16.35
C ASN A 155 15.77 32.08 15.85
N LYS A 156 14.92 31.46 15.03
CA LYS A 156 15.14 30.10 14.50
C LYS A 156 15.62 30.17 13.06
N LYS A 157 16.58 29.31 12.71
CA LYS A 157 17.07 29.21 11.32
C LYS A 157 15.95 28.69 10.41
N PRO A 158 15.88 29.14 9.15
CA PRO A 158 14.95 28.58 8.18
C PRO A 158 15.22 27.09 7.99
N ASP A 159 14.15 26.31 7.87
CA ASP A 159 14.23 24.88 7.54
C ASP A 159 14.64 24.73 6.06
N LEU A 160 15.91 24.43 5.86
CA LEU A 160 16.51 24.16 4.55
C LEU A 160 16.64 22.66 4.28
N ALA A 161 16.08 21.79 5.13
CA ALA A 161 16.16 20.36 4.92
C ALA A 161 15.47 19.99 3.60
N PRO A 162 16.09 19.14 2.76
CA PRO A 162 15.42 18.59 1.59
C PRO A 162 14.13 17.89 2.04
N LYS A 163 12.98 18.42 1.59
CA LYS A 163 11.69 17.78 1.86
C LYS A 163 11.45 16.78 0.75
N PRO A 164 11.16 15.50 1.06
CA PRO A 164 10.71 14.58 0.03
C PRO A 164 9.45 15.18 -0.61
N GLU A 165 9.52 15.48 -1.90
CA GLU A 165 8.36 15.93 -2.66
C GLU A 165 7.48 14.70 -2.93
N PHE A 166 6.68 14.35 -1.92
CA PHE A 166 5.73 13.26 -2.01
C PHE A 166 4.45 13.76 -2.69
N VAL A 167 4.36 13.55 -4.00
CA VAL A 167 3.12 13.82 -4.74
C VAL A 167 2.35 12.51 -4.84
N SER A 168 1.38 12.34 -3.95
CA SER A 168 0.48 11.19 -4.00
C SER A 168 -0.17 11.08 -5.38
N MET A 169 -0.32 9.84 -5.88
CA MET A 169 -0.90 9.54 -7.19
C MET A 169 -0.14 10.04 -8.43
N ARG A 170 1.01 10.75 -8.28
CA ARG A 170 1.91 11.04 -9.41
C ARG A 170 2.80 9.82 -9.65
N ARG A 171 2.25 8.78 -10.28
CA ARG A 171 3.02 7.61 -10.73
C ARG A 171 4.08 8.09 -11.73
N LYS A 172 5.34 8.15 -11.30
CA LYS A 172 6.46 8.79 -12.02
C LYS A 172 7.13 7.87 -13.05
N LEU A 173 6.55 6.73 -13.42
CA LEU A 173 6.92 6.13 -14.71
C LEU A 173 6.09 6.79 -15.80
N ALA A 174 6.54 7.95 -16.25
CA ALA A 174 6.25 8.39 -17.61
C ALA A 174 6.92 7.38 -18.54
N LEU A 175 6.27 6.24 -18.79
CA LEU A 175 6.59 5.40 -19.93
C LEU A 175 6.11 6.20 -21.14
N PRO A 176 7.00 6.76 -21.98
CA PRO A 176 6.57 7.18 -23.29
C PRO A 176 6.07 5.92 -23.97
N LEU A 177 4.75 5.75 -24.02
CA LEU A 177 4.11 4.82 -24.94
C LEU A 177 4.42 5.39 -26.32
N GLY A 178 5.57 4.98 -26.87
CA GLY A 178 5.94 5.30 -28.24
C GLY A 178 4.86 4.72 -29.15
N LEU A 179 4.07 5.62 -29.72
CA LEU A 179 3.34 5.35 -30.97
C LEU A 179 4.32 5.46 -32.13
#